data_AF-A0A2E2UAD3-F1
#
_entry.id   AF-A0A2E2UAD3-F1
#
_cell.length_a   1.000
_cell.length_b   1.000
_cell.length_c   1.000
_cell.angle_alpha   90.00
_cell.angle_beta   90.00
_cell.angle_gamma   90.00
#
_symmetry.space_group_name_H-M   'P 1'
#
loop_
_entity.id
_entity.type
_entity.pdbx_description
1 polymer ?
#
loop_
_entity_poly.entity_id
_entity_poly.type
_entity_poly.pdbx_seq_one_letter_code
_entity_poly.pdbx_strand_id
1 'polypeptide(L)'
;MRIFNMSFYYKFIKTNDKILALMAILVLVQIFFIHSARRDYARQINLENIKPEHFRIQALLSENLMSVCSYESPQFIKGLNKKAKNFGINVTISTNTLLEIDGISFKKIYLVSKDILNPDLLYSTDGLIMSLNGKCYGLI
;
A
#
# COMPACT_ATOMS: atom_id res chain seq x y z
N MET A 1 -18.34 -19.02 41.68
CA MET A 1 -16.91 -19.21 41.36
C MET A 1 -16.69 -20.70 41.09
N ARG A 2 -16.71 -21.14 39.82
CA ARG A 2 -16.51 -22.57 39.48
C ARG A 2 -15.03 -22.87 39.57
N ILE A 3 -14.64 -23.61 40.61
CA ILE A 3 -13.30 -24.18 40.76
C ILE A 3 -13.14 -25.15 39.58
N PHE A 4 -12.34 -24.76 38.59
CA PHE A 4 -11.90 -25.69 37.55
C PHE A 4 -11.20 -26.84 38.26
N ASN A 5 -11.78 -28.04 38.14
CA ASN A 5 -11.32 -29.22 38.85
C ASN A 5 -9.96 -29.65 38.27
N MET A 6 -8.86 -29.13 38.85
CA MET A 6 -7.47 -29.40 38.45
C MET A 6 -7.17 -30.91 38.32
N SER A 7 -7.87 -31.75 39.10
CA SER A 7 -7.80 -33.22 39.03
C SER A 7 -8.16 -33.79 37.65
N PHE A 8 -9.14 -33.19 36.95
CA PHE A 8 -9.59 -33.65 35.64
C PHE A 8 -8.56 -33.35 34.56
N TYR A 9 -8.01 -32.13 34.55
CA TYR A 9 -6.93 -31.73 33.64
C TYR A 9 -5.68 -32.59 33.83
N TYR A 10 -5.30 -32.87 35.09
CA TYR A 10 -4.12 -33.68 35.40
C TYR A 10 -4.26 -35.15 34.94
N LYS A 11 -5.46 -35.74 35.05
CA LYS A 11 -5.75 -37.08 34.51
C LYS A 11 -5.75 -37.11 32.99
N PHE A 12 -6.27 -36.07 32.34
CA PHE A 12 -6.37 -35.95 30.87
C PHE A 12 -5.01 -35.78 30.20
N ILE A 13 -4.09 -35.02 30.82
CA ILE A 13 -2.71 -34.83 30.34
C ILE A 13 -1.90 -36.13 30.49
N LYS A 14 -2.18 -36.94 31.52
CA LYS A 14 -1.44 -38.17 31.80
C LYS A 14 -1.80 -39.36 30.89
N THR A 15 -2.85 -39.26 30.08
CA THR A 15 -3.42 -40.45 29.41
C THR A 15 -3.05 -40.63 27.94
N ASN A 16 -2.53 -39.62 27.24
CA ASN A 16 -2.20 -39.80 25.82
C ASN A 16 -1.28 -38.71 25.23
N ASP A 17 -0.02 -39.07 24.96
CA ASP A 17 0.96 -38.16 24.33
C ASP A 17 0.47 -37.59 22.99
N LYS A 18 -0.40 -38.32 22.28
CA LYS A 18 -1.01 -37.85 21.02
C LYS A 18 -2.01 -36.71 21.24
N ILE A 19 -2.76 -36.73 22.35
CA ILE A 19 -3.71 -35.67 22.70
C ILE A 19 -2.94 -34.42 23.13
N LEU A 20 -1.85 -34.58 23.87
CA LEU A 20 -0.97 -33.48 24.25
C LEU A 20 -0.32 -32.83 23.01
N ALA A 21 0.18 -33.64 22.07
CA ALA A 21 0.73 -33.17 20.80
C ALA A 21 -0.32 -32.43 19.96
N LEU A 22 -1.55 -32.95 19.85
CA LEU A 22 -2.63 -32.30 19.13
C LEU A 22 -3.00 -30.94 19.74
N MET A 23 -3.07 -30.85 21.07
CA MET A 23 -3.34 -29.60 21.77
C MET A 23 -2.22 -28.58 21.56
N ALA A 24 -0.95 -29.02 21.59
CA ALA A 24 0.18 -28.16 21.29
C ALA A 24 0.13 -27.62 19.85
N ILE A 25 -0.20 -28.47 18.87
CA ILE A 25 -0.38 -28.06 17.47
C ILE A 25 -1.51 -27.05 17.35
N LEU A 26 -2.67 -27.29 17.98
CA LEU A 26 -3.80 -26.37 17.95
C LEU A 26 -3.44 -25.00 18.53
N VAL A 27 -2.68 -24.96 19.63
CA VAL A 27 -2.19 -23.70 20.22
C VAL A 27 -1.23 -22.99 19.25
N LEU A 28 -0.30 -23.70 18.61
CA LEU A 28 0.62 -23.11 17.63
C LEU A 28 -0.12 -22.54 16.43
N VAL A 29 -1.11 -23.25 15.92
CA VAL A 29 -1.97 -22.79 14.82
C VAL A 29 -2.74 -21.53 15.22
N GLN A 30 -3.31 -21.48 16.44
CA GLN A 30 -4.00 -20.29 16.95
C GLN A 30 -3.04 -19.09 17.07
N ILE A 31 -1.82 -19.29 17.59
CA ILE A 31 -0.80 -18.24 17.68
C ILE A 31 -0.46 -17.71 16.28
N PHE A 32 -0.30 -18.60 15.30
CA PHE A 32 -0.04 -18.21 13.91
C PHE A 32 -1.17 -17.35 13.33
N PHE A 33 -2.43 -17.77 13.50
CA PHE A 33 -3.59 -17.00 13.03
C PHE A 33 -3.69 -15.63 13.70
N ILE A 34 -3.47 -15.54 15.02
CA ILE A 34 -3.46 -14.25 15.75
C ILE A 34 -2.35 -13.34 15.22
N HIS A 35 -1.15 -13.88 14.98
CA HIS A 35 -0.04 -13.11 14.47
C HIS A 35 -0.30 -12.59 13.05
N SER A 36 -0.88 -13.44 12.17
CA SER A 36 -1.29 -13.04 10.83
C SER A 36 -2.35 -11.94 10.88
N ALA A 37 -3.42 -12.13 11.65
CA ALA A 37 -4.49 -11.15 11.78
C ALA A 37 -3.96 -9.80 12.29
N ARG A 38 -3.10 -9.80 13.32
CA ARG A 38 -2.47 -8.56 13.82
C ARG A 38 -1.64 -7.85 12.75
N ARG A 39 -0.91 -8.60 11.93
CA ARG A 39 -0.13 -8.04 10.82
C ARG A 39 -1.04 -7.37 9.78
N ASP A 40 -2.16 -8.01 9.46
CA ASP A 40 -3.13 -7.48 8.49
C ASP A 40 -3.84 -6.23 9.02
N TYR A 41 -4.25 -6.22 10.29
CA TYR A 41 -4.82 -5.03 10.94
C TYR A 41 -3.80 -3.86 11.00
N ALA A 42 -2.56 -4.13 11.38
CA ALA A 42 -1.51 -3.10 11.40
C ALA A 42 -1.23 -2.54 10.00
N ARG A 43 -1.27 -3.39 8.96
CA ARG A 43 -1.16 -2.95 7.57
C ARG A 43 -2.32 -2.04 7.18
N GLN A 44 -3.56 -2.37 7.52
CA GLN A 44 -4.72 -1.52 7.25
C GLN A 44 -4.61 -0.14 7.89
N ILE A 45 -4.28 -0.08 9.19
CA ILE A 45 -4.13 1.21 9.91
C ILE A 45 -3.04 2.06 9.26
N ASN A 46 -1.91 1.45 8.90
CA ASN A 46 -0.82 2.20 8.28
C ASN A 46 -1.15 2.62 6.82
N LEU A 47 -1.95 1.83 6.09
CA LEU A 47 -2.47 2.21 4.78
C LEU A 47 -3.39 3.44 4.86
N GLU A 48 -4.20 3.55 5.92
CA GLU A 48 -5.02 4.74 6.16
C GLU A 48 -4.18 6.01 6.40
N ASN A 49 -2.95 5.87 6.90
CA ASN A 49 -2.04 7.00 7.07
C ASN A 49 -1.37 7.45 5.77
N ILE A 50 -1.05 6.52 4.87
CA ILE A 50 -0.41 6.83 3.58
C ILE A 50 -1.39 7.46 2.59
N LYS A 51 -2.66 7.04 2.65
CA LYS A 51 -3.70 7.44 1.70
C LYS A 51 -3.89 8.97 1.61
N PRO A 52 -4.03 9.75 2.71
CA PRO A 52 -4.10 11.21 2.65
C PRO A 52 -2.88 11.86 1.99
N GLU A 53 -1.67 11.37 2.30
CA GLU A 53 -0.43 11.91 1.73
C GLU A 53 -0.29 11.57 0.26
N HIS A 54 -0.76 10.38 -0.16
CA HIS A 54 -0.89 10.02 -1.57
C HIS A 54 -1.79 11.00 -2.31
N PHE A 55 -2.98 11.31 -1.78
CA PHE A 55 -3.90 12.26 -2.42
C PHE A 55 -3.32 13.69 -2.50
N ARG A 56 -2.54 14.12 -1.52
CA ARG A 56 -1.82 15.41 -1.59
C ARG A 56 -0.83 15.43 -2.76
N ILE A 57 -0.07 14.36 -2.95
CA ILE A 57 0.84 14.26 -4.11
C ILE A 57 0.08 14.18 -5.42
N GLN A 58 -1.02 13.43 -5.47
CA GLN A 58 -1.89 13.34 -6.64
C GLN A 58 -2.43 14.71 -7.04
N ALA A 59 -2.86 15.53 -6.08
CA ALA A 59 -3.30 16.90 -6.36
C ALA A 59 -2.18 17.77 -6.97
N LEU A 60 -0.96 17.71 -6.41
CA LEU A 60 0.21 18.42 -6.96
C LEU A 60 0.58 17.96 -8.37
N LEU A 61 0.43 16.67 -8.65
CA LEU A 61 0.63 16.11 -9.98
C LEU A 61 -0.46 16.59 -10.94
N SER A 62 -1.72 16.58 -10.51
CA SER A 62 -2.87 17.05 -11.28
C SER A 62 -2.74 18.53 -11.68
N GLU A 63 -2.34 19.41 -10.76
CA GLU A 63 -2.04 20.82 -11.06
C GLU A 63 -0.98 20.98 -12.17
N ASN A 64 0.05 20.12 -12.18
CA ASN A 64 1.06 20.15 -13.23
C ASN A 64 0.51 19.62 -14.56
N LEU A 65 -0.25 18.52 -14.53
CA LEU A 65 -0.87 17.92 -15.71
C LEU A 65 -1.83 18.86 -16.43
N MET A 66 -2.46 19.79 -15.72
CA MET A 66 -3.35 20.80 -16.28
C MET A 66 -2.63 22.05 -16.83
N SER A 67 -1.35 22.27 -16.48
CA SER A 67 -0.62 23.50 -16.82
C SER A 67 0.50 23.31 -17.85
N VAL A 68 1.29 22.24 -17.75
CA VAL A 68 2.43 21.96 -18.64
C VAL A 68 2.65 20.46 -18.78
N CYS A 69 3.03 19.96 -19.96
CA CYS A 69 3.46 18.56 -20.18
C CYS A 69 4.77 18.16 -19.47
N SER A 70 5.10 18.79 -18.33
CA SER A 70 6.39 18.66 -17.64
C SER A 70 6.46 17.53 -16.63
N TYR A 71 5.40 16.72 -16.50
CA TYR A 71 5.30 15.64 -15.52
C TYR A 71 6.37 14.54 -15.72
N GLU A 72 6.88 14.38 -16.95
CA GLU A 72 8.01 13.49 -17.28
C GLU A 72 9.37 14.15 -17.07
N SER A 73 9.42 15.46 -16.79
CA SER A 73 10.69 16.17 -16.64
C SER A 73 11.42 15.71 -15.37
N PRO A 74 12.74 15.42 -15.45
CA PRO A 74 13.51 15.01 -14.28
C PRO A 74 13.48 16.04 -13.13
N GLN A 75 13.38 17.32 -13.47
CA GLN A 75 13.32 18.41 -12.48
C GLN A 75 11.99 18.40 -11.72
N PHE A 76 10.86 18.21 -12.42
CA PHE A 76 9.57 18.04 -11.77
C PHE A 76 9.54 16.81 -10.87
N ILE A 77 9.98 15.65 -11.37
CA ILE A 77 9.99 14.40 -10.61
C ILE A 77 10.88 14.52 -9.35
N LYS A 78 12.03 15.18 -9.44
CA LYS A 78 12.89 15.46 -8.27
C LYS A 78 12.19 16.39 -7.28
N GLY A 79 11.52 17.44 -7.76
CA GLY A 79 10.75 18.36 -6.91
C GLY A 79 9.60 17.68 -6.19
N LEU A 80 8.85 16.84 -6.91
CA LEU A 80 7.74 16.06 -6.37
C LEU A 80 8.23 15.06 -5.33
N ASN A 81 9.32 14.34 -5.61
CA ASN A 81 9.93 13.42 -4.65
C ASN A 81 10.43 14.14 -3.39
N LYS A 82 10.99 15.34 -3.51
CA LYS A 82 11.40 16.13 -2.35
C LYS A 82 10.19 16.50 -1.49
N LYS A 83 9.08 16.93 -2.10
CA LYS A 83 7.82 17.23 -1.39
C LYS A 83 7.24 15.97 -0.73
N ALA A 84 7.19 14.86 -1.46
CA ALA A 84 6.71 13.57 -0.97
C ALA A 84 7.49 13.08 0.27
N LYS A 85 8.82 13.24 0.26
CA LYS A 85 9.65 12.87 1.41
C LYS A 85 9.33 13.67 2.67
N ASN A 86 8.91 14.93 2.54
CA ASN A 86 8.44 15.72 3.69
C ASN A 86 7.14 15.17 4.29
N PHE A 87 6.37 14.39 3.53
CA PHE A 87 5.17 13.69 3.99
C PHE A 87 5.47 12.24 4.43
N GLY A 88 6.74 11.84 4.51
CA GLY A 88 7.11 10.48 4.90
C GLY A 88 6.95 9.42 3.82
N ILE A 89 6.74 9.82 2.55
CA ILE A 89 6.53 8.89 1.43
C ILE A 89 7.55 9.10 0.30
N ASN A 90 7.91 8.01 -0.38
CA ASN A 90 8.61 8.03 -1.66
C ASN A 90 7.60 7.83 -2.79
N VAL A 91 7.79 8.53 -3.91
CA VAL A 91 6.84 8.48 -5.03
C VAL A 91 7.53 8.01 -6.29
N THR A 92 6.85 7.13 -7.01
CA THR A 92 7.25 6.68 -8.34
C THR A 92 6.14 7.02 -9.30
N ILE A 93 6.51 7.65 -10.41
CA ILE A 93 5.60 7.90 -11.54
C ILE A 93 6.09 7.03 -12.69
N SER A 94 5.18 6.28 -13.29
CA SER A 94 5.43 5.62 -14.57
C SER A 94 4.32 5.98 -15.55
N THR A 95 4.67 6.07 -16.82
CA THR A 95 3.73 6.36 -17.90
C THR A 95 3.79 5.24 -18.92
N ASN A 96 2.65 4.95 -19.53
CA ASN A 96 2.55 4.01 -20.63
C ASN A 96 1.70 4.63 -21.75
N THR A 97 2.24 4.68 -22.96
CA THR A 97 1.49 5.16 -24.12
C THR A 97 0.46 4.10 -24.51
N LEU A 98 -0.82 4.49 -24.50
CA LEU A 98 -1.92 3.62 -24.91
C LEU A 98 -2.16 3.71 -26.42
N LEU A 99 -2.11 4.93 -26.95
CA LEU A 99 -2.48 5.21 -28.33
C LEU A 99 -1.86 6.53 -28.80
N GLU A 100 -1.51 6.58 -30.09
CA GLU A 100 -1.09 7.81 -30.76
C GLU A 100 -1.78 7.91 -32.12
N ILE A 101 -2.54 8.99 -32.35
CA ILE A 101 -3.29 9.24 -33.58
C ILE A 101 -3.15 10.72 -33.94
N ASP A 102 -2.70 11.02 -35.17
CA ASP A 102 -2.68 12.37 -35.73
C ASP A 102 -2.07 13.45 -34.80
N GLY A 103 -0.98 13.12 -34.10
CA GLY A 103 -0.30 14.02 -33.16
C GLY A 103 -0.97 14.16 -31.78
N ILE A 104 -2.02 13.38 -31.52
CA ILE A 104 -2.62 13.19 -30.19
C ILE A 104 -2.03 11.92 -29.58
N SER A 105 -1.42 12.04 -28.39
CA SER A 105 -0.95 10.89 -27.61
C SER A 105 -1.80 10.72 -26.36
N PHE A 106 -2.33 9.51 -26.16
CA PHE A 106 -3.00 9.10 -24.94
C PHE A 106 -2.05 8.23 -24.13
N LYS A 107 -1.76 8.65 -22.90
CA LYS A 107 -0.89 7.95 -21.96
C LYS A 107 -1.66 7.62 -20.71
N LYS A 108 -1.43 6.43 -20.16
CA LYS A 108 -1.81 6.09 -18.80
C LYS A 108 -0.68 6.46 -17.87
N ILE A 109 -0.99 7.15 -16.77
CA ILE A 109 -0.03 7.47 -15.70
C ILE A 109 -0.34 6.63 -14.48
N TYR A 110 0.71 6.14 -13.83
CA TYR A 110 0.65 5.40 -12.59
C TYR A 110 1.43 6.19 -11.54
N LEU A 111 0.76 6.60 -10.48
CA LEU A 111 1.39 7.17 -9.31
C LEU A 111 1.42 6.11 -8.22
N VAL A 112 2.61 5.79 -7.72
CA VAL A 112 2.79 4.88 -6.58
C VAL A 112 3.47 5.63 -5.46
N SER A 113 2.82 5.68 -4.30
CA SER A 113 3.41 6.17 -3.05
C SER A 113 3.78 4.99 -2.16
N LYS A 114 4.98 5.02 -1.59
CA LYS A 114 5.47 4.04 -0.62
C LYS A 114 5.87 4.74 0.66
N ASP A 115 5.53 4.16 1.80
CA ASP A 115 6.01 4.66 3.09
C ASP A 115 7.54 4.49 3.20
N ILE A 116 8.21 5.50 3.74
CA ILE A 116 9.68 5.49 3.88
C ILE A 116 10.13 4.54 4.99
N LEU A 117 9.36 4.41 6.06
CA LEU A 117 9.67 3.56 7.21
C LEU A 117 9.24 2.11 6.97
N ASN A 118 8.23 1.89 6.11
CA ASN A 118 7.70 0.58 5.79
C ASN A 118 7.42 0.44 4.28
N PRO A 119 8.45 0.06 3.48
CA PRO A 119 8.35 -0.01 2.02
C PRO A 119 7.31 -1.00 1.46
N ASP A 120 6.86 -1.96 2.29
CA ASP A 120 5.80 -2.90 1.94
C ASP A 120 4.41 -2.26 1.90
N LEU A 121 4.26 -1.07 2.50
CA LEU A 121 3.03 -0.31 2.46
C LEU A 121 3.09 0.66 1.28
N LEU A 122 2.21 0.41 0.32
CA LEU A 122 2.09 1.23 -0.88
C LEU A 122 0.64 1.56 -1.20
N TYR A 123 0.46 2.69 -1.85
CA TYR A 123 -0.81 3.13 -2.40
C TYR A 123 -0.59 3.57 -3.84
N SER A 124 -1.50 3.22 -4.73
CA SER A 124 -1.37 3.52 -6.16
C SER A 124 -2.65 4.07 -6.74
N THR A 125 -2.51 5.04 -7.64
CA THR A 125 -3.61 5.61 -8.42
C THR A 125 -3.22 5.64 -9.89
N ASP A 126 -4.22 5.38 -10.73
CA ASP A 126 -4.11 5.42 -12.17
C ASP A 126 -4.75 6.71 -12.69
N GLY A 127 -4.12 7.32 -13.69
CA GLY A 127 -4.66 8.47 -14.41
C GLY A 127 -4.54 8.32 -15.91
N LEU A 128 -5.21 9.21 -16.64
CA LEU A 128 -5.15 9.32 -18.10
C LEU A 128 -4.63 10.71 -18.47
N ILE A 129 -3.71 10.76 -19.43
CA ILE A 129 -3.15 11.99 -19.99
C ILE A 129 -3.39 11.97 -21.48
N MET A 130 -3.98 13.04 -22.00
CA MET A 130 -4.01 13.35 -23.42
C MET A 130 -3.03 14.49 -23.68
N SER A 131 -2.13 14.31 -24.65
CA SER A 131 -1.29 15.39 -25.15
C SER A 131 -1.60 15.68 -26.61
N LEU A 132 -1.77 16.96 -26.95
CA LEU A 132 -2.00 17.45 -28.30
C LEU A 132 -1.20 18.73 -28.50
N ASN A 133 -0.35 18.77 -29.54
CA ASN A 133 0.43 19.96 -29.93
C ASN A 133 1.19 20.61 -28.77
N GLY A 134 1.84 19.81 -27.92
CA GLY A 134 2.63 20.28 -26.77
C GLY A 134 1.81 20.72 -25.54
N LYS A 135 0.47 20.64 -25.60
CA LYS A 135 -0.42 20.83 -24.45
C LYS A 135 -0.81 19.48 -23.86
N CYS A 136 -0.97 19.42 -22.54
CA CYS A 136 -1.42 18.23 -21.84
C CYS A 136 -2.72 18.51 -21.09
N TYR A 137 -3.57 17.50 -21.07
CA TYR A 137 -4.80 17.45 -20.33
C TYR A 137 -4.82 16.10 -19.62
N GLY A 138 -4.64 16.11 -18.31
CA GLY A 138 -4.56 14.89 -17.53
C GLY A 138 -5.56 14.88 -16.39
N LEU A 139 -6.04 13.69 -16.06
CA LEU A 139 -6.84 13.41 -14.87
C LEU A 139 -6.13 12.28 -14.13
N ILE A 140 -5.87 12.47 -12.85
CA ILE A 140 -5.32 11.45 -11.96
C ILE A 140 -6.03 11.50 -10.63
#